data_AF-A0A7H8KKA8-F1
#
_entry.id   AF-A0A7H8KKA8-F1
#
_cell.length_a   1.000
_cell.length_b   1.000
_cell.length_c   1.000
_cell.angle_alpha   90.00
_cell.angle_beta   90.00
_cell.angle_gamma   90.00
#
_symmetry.space_group_name_H-M   'P 1'
#
loop_
_entity.id
_entity.type
_entity.pdbx_description
1 polymer ?
#
loop_
_entity_poly.entity_id
_entity_poly.type
_entity_poly.pdbx_seq_one_letter_code
_entity_poly.pdbx_strand_id
1 'polypeptide(L)'
;MAGQLHRQRLGAWLVPDPTARPTMLHSYARLIVAHALTHGRVDTTDDHTAVAIWHTRPETSTAGHDTLPLLPGGRHGRFALLHTYTATVHPGTPHHHLAHLAVRPDQHGQAAGHALLTHHHRHTDPQALGAYADVSTHRPRDHLLARAGYLPRTPILLAPGGPVLWRMWRPPHPARHPRSCAAELPRRVRLHRAATPFHSTVLTTATPRSP
;
A
#
# COMPACT_ATOMS: atom_id res chain seq x y z
N MET A 1 -4.85 5.74 -11.34
CA MET A 1 -3.44 5.67 -10.89
C MET A 1 -2.45 6.36 -11.83
N ALA A 2 -2.29 5.93 -13.09
CA ALA A 2 -1.29 6.51 -14.02
C ALA A 2 -1.36 8.04 -14.19
N GLY A 3 -2.57 8.60 -14.26
CA GLY A 3 -2.78 10.05 -14.36
C GLY A 3 -2.31 10.85 -13.13
N GLN A 4 -2.24 10.25 -11.94
CA GLN A 4 -1.62 10.92 -10.79
C GLN A 4 -0.08 10.89 -10.89
N LEU A 5 0.50 9.73 -11.22
CA LEU A 5 1.94 9.59 -11.40
C LEU A 5 2.44 10.60 -12.44
N HIS A 6 1.73 10.75 -13.56
CA HIS A 6 2.05 11.69 -14.62
C HIS A 6 2.13 13.15 -14.14
N ARG A 7 1.25 13.56 -13.22
CA ARG A 7 1.20 14.93 -12.67
C ARG A 7 2.29 15.20 -11.62
N GLN A 8 2.84 14.16 -11.01
CA GLN A 8 3.84 14.30 -9.96
C GLN A 8 5.24 14.46 -10.56
N ARG A 9 6.12 15.21 -9.86
CA ARG A 9 7.54 15.28 -10.21
C ARG A 9 8.20 13.90 -10.28
N LEU A 10 7.70 12.95 -9.49
CA LEU A 10 8.17 11.56 -9.53
C LEU A 10 7.94 10.91 -10.91
N GLY A 11 6.78 11.10 -11.55
CA GLY A 11 6.53 10.53 -12.87
C GLY A 11 7.42 11.15 -13.96
N ALA A 12 7.66 12.46 -13.89
CA ALA A 12 8.59 13.15 -14.78
C ALA A 12 10.04 12.71 -14.57
N TRP A 13 10.43 12.41 -13.33
CA TRP A 13 11.74 11.84 -13.04
C TRP A 13 11.83 10.39 -13.51
N LEU A 14 10.84 9.54 -13.23
CA LEU A 14 10.83 8.14 -13.67
C LEU A 14 10.93 8.01 -15.19
N VAL A 15 10.21 8.86 -15.93
CA VAL A 15 10.22 8.88 -17.39
C VAL A 15 10.45 10.31 -17.89
N PRO A 16 11.70 10.72 -18.14
CA PRO A 16 12.06 12.06 -18.58
C PRO A 16 11.44 12.44 -19.93
N ASP A 17 11.43 11.50 -20.86
CA ASP A 17 10.83 11.66 -22.18
C ASP A 17 9.32 11.91 -22.05
N PRO A 18 8.83 13.13 -22.33
CA PRO A 18 7.42 13.47 -22.18
C PRO A 18 6.52 12.71 -23.16
N THR A 19 7.05 12.25 -24.29
CA THR A 19 6.28 11.52 -25.31
C THR A 19 6.03 10.08 -24.89
N ALA A 20 7.02 9.42 -24.28
CA ALA A 20 6.88 8.05 -23.78
C ALA A 20 6.23 7.95 -22.40
N ARG A 21 6.27 9.03 -21.60
CA ARG A 21 5.80 9.06 -20.20
C ARG A 21 4.37 8.55 -20.01
N PRO A 22 3.35 8.97 -20.79
CA PRO A 22 1.98 8.49 -20.58
C PRO A 22 1.88 6.96 -20.72
N THR A 23 2.44 6.40 -21.79
CA THR A 23 2.42 4.96 -22.06
C THR A 23 3.18 4.18 -21.00
N MET A 24 4.39 4.62 -20.64
CA MET A 24 5.22 3.94 -19.65
C MET A 24 4.60 3.97 -18.25
N LEU A 25 4.11 5.11 -17.79
CA LEU A 25 3.46 5.21 -16.47
C LEU A 25 2.13 4.45 -16.43
N HIS A 26 1.43 4.34 -17.57
CA HIS A 26 0.25 3.50 -17.68
C HIS A 26 0.61 2.01 -17.54
N SER A 27 1.59 1.52 -18.28
CA SER A 27 2.08 0.13 -18.16
C SER A 27 2.58 -0.17 -16.75
N TYR A 28 3.30 0.75 -16.12
CA TYR A 28 3.77 0.62 -14.74
C TYR A 28 2.62 0.57 -13.73
N ALA A 29 1.61 1.44 -13.87
CA ALA A 29 0.44 1.40 -13.02
C ALA A 29 -0.34 0.07 -13.15
N ARG A 30 -0.49 -0.45 -14.38
CA ARG A 30 -1.13 -1.76 -14.62
C ARG A 30 -0.38 -2.89 -13.95
N LEU A 31 0.96 -2.88 -14.07
CA LEU A 31 1.82 -3.86 -13.44
C LEU A 31 1.66 -3.87 -11.92
N ILE A 32 1.73 -2.70 -11.29
CA ILE A 32 1.57 -2.57 -9.83
C ILE A 32 0.22 -3.09 -9.39
N VAL A 33 -0.87 -2.69 -10.07
CA VAL A 33 -2.22 -3.14 -9.71
C VAL A 33 -2.36 -4.65 -9.88
N ALA A 34 -1.88 -5.21 -11.00
CA ALA A 34 -1.92 -6.66 -11.23
C ALA A 34 -1.16 -7.43 -10.15
N HIS A 35 0.03 -6.95 -9.77
CA HIS A 35 0.81 -7.53 -8.70
C HIS A 35 0.10 -7.45 -7.35
N ALA A 36 -0.48 -6.28 -7.03
CA ALA A 36 -1.20 -6.05 -5.77
C ALA A 36 -2.49 -6.87 -5.63
N LEU A 37 -3.14 -7.22 -6.73
CA LEU A 37 -4.32 -8.11 -6.71
C LEU A 37 -3.96 -9.54 -6.28
N THR A 38 -2.71 -9.96 -6.48
CA THR A 38 -2.24 -11.29 -6.10
C THR A 38 -1.52 -11.29 -4.75
N HIS A 39 -0.70 -10.28 -4.46
CA HIS A 39 0.25 -10.27 -3.33
C HIS A 39 0.01 -9.14 -2.32
N GLY A 40 -1.11 -8.42 -2.46
CA GLY A 40 -1.44 -7.29 -1.60
C GLY A 40 -2.93 -7.13 -1.39
N ARG A 41 -3.31 -5.91 -0.99
CA ARG A 41 -4.70 -5.50 -0.86
C ARG A 41 -4.91 -4.23 -1.67
N VAL A 42 -5.91 -4.27 -2.55
CA VAL A 42 -6.34 -3.11 -3.35
C VAL A 42 -7.68 -2.63 -2.81
N ASP A 43 -7.70 -1.43 -2.26
CA ASP A 43 -8.91 -0.73 -1.83
C ASP A 43 -9.24 0.34 -2.87
N THR A 44 -10.48 0.39 -3.38
CA THR A 44 -10.91 1.41 -4.34
C THR A 44 -12.37 1.81 -4.10
N THR A 45 -12.77 2.97 -4.60
CA THR A 45 -14.18 3.41 -4.62
C THR A 45 -14.89 2.88 -5.86
N ASP A 46 -16.22 2.72 -5.79
CA ASP A 46 -17.05 2.23 -6.91
C ASP A 46 -16.94 3.13 -8.16
N ASP A 47 -16.78 4.44 -7.94
CA ASP A 47 -16.58 5.44 -8.99
C ASP A 47 -15.12 5.56 -9.47
N HIS A 48 -14.22 4.73 -8.93
CA HIS A 48 -12.78 4.70 -9.22
C HIS A 48 -12.06 6.04 -9.03
N THR A 49 -12.60 6.91 -8.19
CA THR A 49 -12.03 8.23 -7.88
C THR A 49 -10.80 8.15 -6.98
N ALA A 50 -10.67 7.05 -6.23
CA ALA A 50 -9.48 6.73 -5.43
C ALA A 50 -9.12 5.23 -5.47
N VAL A 51 -7.84 4.94 -5.33
CA VAL A 51 -7.29 3.59 -5.16
C VAL A 51 -6.11 3.64 -4.18
N ALA A 52 -6.06 2.68 -3.26
CA ALA A 52 -4.99 2.47 -2.30
C ALA A 52 -4.49 1.03 -2.37
N ILE A 53 -3.18 0.84 -2.45
CA ILE A 53 -2.52 -0.46 -2.53
C ILE A 53 -1.68 -0.67 -1.28
N TRP A 54 -1.96 -1.77 -0.59
CA TRP A 54 -1.38 -2.12 0.70
C TRP A 54 -0.67 -3.46 0.69
N HIS A 55 0.38 -3.56 1.48
CA HIS A 55 1.06 -4.80 1.82
C HIS A 55 1.26 -4.86 3.35
N THR A 56 1.36 -6.06 3.92
CA THR A 56 1.81 -6.24 5.31
C THR A 56 3.29 -6.56 5.30
N ARG A 57 4.07 -5.92 6.17
CA ARG A 57 5.52 -6.08 6.29
C ARG A 57 5.87 -6.62 7.68
N PRO A 58 6.84 -7.55 7.83
CA PRO A 58 7.41 -8.34 6.73
C PRO A 58 6.30 -9.09 6.00
N GLU A 59 6.49 -9.33 4.70
CA GLU A 59 5.52 -10.08 3.91
C GLU A 59 5.34 -11.45 4.56
N THR A 60 4.09 -11.83 4.83
CA THR A 60 3.77 -13.11 5.48
C THR A 60 4.02 -14.30 4.54
N SER A 61 4.32 -14.04 3.27
CA SER A 61 4.68 -15.02 2.26
C SER A 61 6.19 -15.25 2.27
N THR A 62 6.60 -16.52 2.32
CA THR A 62 7.98 -16.97 2.08
C THR A 62 8.33 -17.01 0.59
N ALA A 63 7.39 -16.71 -0.31
CA ALA A 63 7.71 -16.45 -1.70
C ALA A 63 8.54 -15.16 -1.74
N GLY A 64 9.84 -15.32 -2.03
CA GLY A 64 10.85 -14.27 -1.87
C GLY A 64 10.45 -12.94 -2.52
N HIS A 65 10.91 -11.84 -1.92
CA HIS A 65 10.75 -10.44 -2.36
C HIS A 65 10.20 -10.36 -3.78
N ASP A 66 8.90 -10.15 -3.86
CA ASP A 66 8.15 -10.36 -5.07
C ASP A 66 8.40 -9.16 -5.99
N THR A 67 9.53 -9.23 -6.69
CA THR A 67 10.01 -8.13 -7.53
C THR A 67 8.96 -7.85 -8.60
N LEU A 68 8.47 -6.61 -8.62
CA LEU A 68 7.58 -6.13 -9.68
C LEU A 68 8.19 -6.51 -11.05
N PRO A 69 7.46 -7.22 -11.93
CA PRO A 69 8.01 -7.66 -13.21
C PRO A 69 8.57 -6.47 -14.00
N LEU A 70 9.77 -6.63 -14.56
CA LEU A 70 10.46 -5.56 -15.27
C LEU A 70 9.62 -5.01 -16.45
N LEU A 71 9.48 -3.68 -16.57
CA LEU A 71 8.76 -3.01 -17.66
C LEU A 71 9.36 -3.29 -19.05
N PRO A 72 8.64 -3.75 -20.07
CA PRO A 72 9.23 -4.04 -21.38
C PRO A 72 10.10 -2.90 -21.96
N GLY A 73 11.26 -3.23 -22.56
CA GLY A 73 12.02 -2.30 -23.40
C GLY A 73 13.21 -1.56 -22.77
N GLY A 74 13.85 -2.08 -21.71
CA GLY A 74 15.17 -1.59 -21.26
C GLY A 74 15.16 -0.26 -20.47
N ARG A 75 14.01 0.42 -20.38
CA ARG A 75 13.86 1.73 -19.72
C ARG A 75 13.63 1.59 -18.20
N HIS A 76 14.47 0.78 -17.55
CA HIS A 76 14.30 0.34 -16.16
C HIS A 76 15.08 1.16 -15.15
N GLY A 77 16.10 1.91 -15.56
CA GLY A 77 17.10 2.47 -14.65
C GLY A 77 16.50 3.22 -13.47
N ARG A 78 15.59 4.17 -13.72
CA ARG A 78 15.00 5.00 -12.65
C ARG A 78 13.91 4.29 -11.83
N PHE A 79 13.20 3.32 -12.43
CA PHE A 79 12.27 2.47 -11.68
C PHE A 79 13.02 1.54 -10.73
N ALA A 80 14.07 0.89 -11.20
CA ALA A 80 14.96 0.05 -10.39
C ALA A 80 15.61 0.89 -9.28
N LEU A 81 16.14 2.07 -9.60
CA LEU A 81 16.70 3.00 -8.61
C LEU A 81 15.66 3.38 -7.55
N LEU A 82 14.43 3.75 -7.94
CA LEU A 82 13.36 4.06 -6.99
C LEU A 82 13.14 2.89 -6.02
N HIS A 83 12.98 1.67 -6.56
CA HIS A 83 12.76 0.49 -5.75
C HIS A 83 13.94 0.22 -4.80
N THR A 84 15.18 0.31 -5.28
CA THR A 84 16.38 0.19 -4.44
C THR A 84 16.38 1.23 -3.32
N TYR A 85 16.18 2.52 -3.62
CA TYR A 85 16.14 3.59 -2.62
C TYR A 85 15.09 3.31 -1.54
N THR A 86 13.87 2.96 -1.93
CA THR A 86 12.79 2.68 -0.98
C THR A 86 13.02 1.41 -0.16
N ALA A 87 13.65 0.39 -0.74
CA ALA A 87 13.95 -0.86 -0.05
C ALA A 87 15.02 -0.67 1.02
N THR A 88 16.09 0.08 0.73
CA THR A 88 17.22 0.29 1.66
C THR A 88 16.81 0.99 2.96
N VAL A 89 15.82 1.88 2.90
CA VAL A 89 15.38 2.67 4.06
C VAL A 89 14.03 2.22 4.61
N HIS A 90 13.52 1.09 4.14
CA HIS A 90 12.24 0.57 4.59
C HIS A 90 12.30 0.21 6.09
N PRO A 91 11.24 0.49 6.89
CA PRO A 91 11.24 0.11 8.30
C PRO A 91 11.35 -1.42 8.47
N GLY A 92 12.22 -1.87 9.37
CA GLY A 92 12.36 -3.30 9.70
C GLY A 92 11.31 -3.83 10.69
N THR A 93 10.57 -2.94 11.36
CA THR A 93 9.49 -3.32 12.30
C THR A 93 8.23 -3.73 11.54
N PRO A 94 7.41 -4.67 12.04
CA PRO A 94 6.16 -5.02 11.38
C PRO A 94 5.20 -3.84 11.21
N HIS A 95 4.60 -3.69 10.03
CA HIS A 95 3.73 -2.55 9.69
C HIS A 95 2.87 -2.79 8.43
N HIS A 96 1.85 -1.96 8.25
CA HIS A 96 1.11 -1.85 6.99
C HIS A 96 1.81 -0.88 6.04
N HIS A 97 2.23 -1.35 4.88
CA HIS A 97 2.87 -0.52 3.86
C HIS A 97 1.84 -0.08 2.82
N LEU A 98 1.55 1.22 2.78
CA LEU A 98 0.82 1.85 1.68
C LEU A 98 1.78 2.08 0.51
N ALA A 99 1.92 1.06 -0.35
CA ALA A 99 2.83 1.12 -1.49
C ALA A 99 2.41 2.18 -2.51
N HIS A 100 1.11 2.31 -2.76
CA HIS A 100 0.60 3.33 -3.68
C HIS A 100 -0.75 3.89 -3.25
N LEU A 101 -0.90 5.21 -3.38
CA LEU A 101 -2.16 5.92 -3.24
C LEU A 101 -2.37 6.80 -4.46
N ALA A 102 -3.47 6.59 -5.18
CA ALA A 102 -3.86 7.45 -6.29
C ALA A 102 -5.29 7.96 -6.11
N VAL A 103 -5.45 9.27 -6.20
CA VAL A 103 -6.70 10.01 -6.04
C VAL A 103 -6.89 10.96 -7.20
N ARG A 104 -8.14 11.23 -7.56
CA ARG A 104 -8.46 12.37 -8.42
C ARG A 104 -8.01 13.68 -7.74
N PRO A 105 -7.57 14.68 -8.53
CA PRO A 105 -7.05 15.93 -7.98
C PRO A 105 -8.14 16.85 -7.38
N ASP A 106 -9.41 16.57 -7.66
CA ASP A 106 -10.54 17.34 -7.15
C ASP A 106 -10.82 17.04 -5.67
N GLN A 107 -11.63 17.90 -5.04
CA GLN A 107 -11.99 17.75 -3.63
C GLN A 107 -12.66 16.40 -3.34
N HIS A 108 -13.46 15.91 -4.30
CA HIS A 108 -14.08 14.59 -4.23
C HIS A 108 -13.04 13.47 -4.16
N GLY A 109 -12.04 13.49 -5.04
CA GLY A 109 -10.93 12.53 -5.00
C GLY A 109 -10.13 12.57 -3.70
N GLN A 110 -9.88 13.76 -3.15
CA GLN A 110 -9.21 13.89 -1.85
C GLN A 110 -10.03 13.30 -0.71
N ALA A 111 -11.34 13.56 -0.69
CA ALA A 111 -12.27 12.99 0.29
C ALA A 111 -12.35 11.46 0.16
N ALA A 112 -12.44 10.94 -1.07
CA ALA A 112 -12.43 9.51 -1.37
C ALA A 112 -11.12 8.85 -0.89
N GLY A 113 -9.97 9.46 -1.16
CA GLY A 113 -8.67 8.99 -0.66
C GLY A 113 -8.60 8.96 0.87
N HIS A 114 -9.11 10.00 1.54
CA HIS A 114 -9.20 10.02 2.99
C HIS A 114 -10.10 8.90 3.53
N ALA A 115 -11.24 8.67 2.88
CA ALA A 115 -12.18 7.62 3.27
C ALA A 115 -11.57 6.22 3.14
N LEU A 116 -10.80 5.95 2.07
CA LEU A 116 -10.07 4.67 1.92
C LEU A 116 -9.04 4.47 3.03
N LEU A 117 -8.24 5.50 3.36
CA LEU A 117 -7.25 5.45 4.45
C LEU A 117 -7.93 5.18 5.79
N THR A 118 -8.96 5.94 6.12
CA THR A 118 -9.72 5.78 7.37
C THR A 118 -10.40 4.41 7.45
N HIS A 119 -10.95 3.90 6.34
CA HIS A 119 -11.49 2.56 6.29
C HIS A 119 -10.42 1.51 6.58
N HIS A 120 -9.27 1.57 5.90
CA HIS A 120 -8.17 0.63 6.13
C HIS A 120 -7.70 0.66 7.58
N HIS A 121 -7.40 1.84 8.12
CA HIS A 121 -6.91 1.99 9.49
C HIS A 121 -7.88 1.49 10.55
N ARG A 122 -9.18 1.71 10.40
CA ARG A 122 -10.17 1.15 11.34
C ARG A 122 -10.11 -0.37 11.45
N HIS A 123 -9.79 -1.07 10.36
CA HIS A 123 -9.68 -2.53 10.33
C HIS A 123 -8.33 -3.04 10.83
N THR A 124 -7.27 -2.25 10.67
CA THR A 124 -5.90 -2.65 11.01
C THR A 124 -5.43 -2.16 12.38
N ASP A 125 -6.02 -1.09 12.91
CA ASP A 125 -5.66 -0.53 14.23
C ASP A 125 -5.74 -1.57 15.38
N PRO A 126 -6.69 -2.52 15.41
CA PRO A 126 -6.69 -3.60 16.40
C PRO A 126 -5.44 -4.51 16.37
N GLN A 127 -4.68 -4.52 15.28
CA GLN A 127 -3.45 -5.31 15.14
C GLN A 127 -2.25 -4.64 15.83
N ALA A 128 -2.41 -3.41 16.33
CA ALA A 128 -1.35 -2.64 16.98
C ALA A 128 -0.07 -2.50 16.12
N LEU A 129 -0.23 -2.46 14.79
CA LEU A 129 0.84 -2.22 13.84
C LEU A 129 0.82 -0.76 13.36
N GLY A 130 2.01 -0.22 13.07
CA GLY A 130 2.13 1.08 12.42
C GLY A 130 1.78 1.01 10.94
N ALA A 131 1.74 2.17 10.28
CA ALA A 131 1.64 2.23 8.82
C ALA A 131 2.72 3.11 8.21
N TYR A 132 3.26 2.69 7.08
CA TYR A 132 4.35 3.36 6.35
C TYR A 132 3.92 3.70 4.93
N ALA A 133 4.37 4.84 4.42
CA ALA A 133 4.17 5.25 3.04
C ALA A 133 5.30 6.16 2.58
N ASP A 134 5.56 6.18 1.28
CA ASP A 134 6.47 7.13 0.65
C ASP A 134 5.69 8.10 -0.24
N VAL A 135 5.93 9.42 -0.11
CA VAL A 135 5.21 10.44 -0.90
C VAL A 135 6.14 11.49 -1.49
N SER A 136 5.97 11.77 -2.79
CA SER A 136 6.70 12.83 -3.47
C SER A 136 5.90 14.13 -3.43
N THR A 137 6.25 15.01 -2.48
CA THR A 137 5.59 16.31 -2.27
C THR A 137 6.56 17.32 -1.65
N HIS A 138 6.35 18.61 -1.91
CA HIS A 138 7.10 19.69 -1.25
C HIS A 138 6.54 20.05 0.13
N ARG A 139 5.30 19.64 0.43
CA ARG A 139 4.59 19.97 1.67
C ARG A 139 4.03 18.70 2.32
N PRO A 140 4.86 17.87 2.97
CA PRO A 140 4.41 16.59 3.53
C PRO A 140 3.39 16.75 4.67
N ARG A 141 3.45 17.86 5.42
CA ARG A 141 2.51 18.15 6.53
C ARG A 141 1.12 18.59 6.05
N ASP A 142 1.02 19.12 4.83
CA ASP A 142 -0.27 19.51 4.24
C ASP A 142 -0.90 18.37 3.41
N HIS A 143 -0.16 17.27 3.24
CA HIS A 143 -0.56 16.14 2.41
C HIS A 143 -1.71 15.36 3.04
N LEU A 144 -2.51 14.69 2.20
CA LEU A 144 -3.63 13.83 2.60
C LEU A 144 -3.24 12.82 3.71
N LEU A 145 -2.04 12.23 3.62
CA LEU A 145 -1.54 11.30 4.64
C LEU A 145 -1.34 11.96 6.00
N ALA A 146 -0.90 13.21 6.06
CA ALA A 146 -0.75 13.91 7.34
C ALA A 146 -2.10 14.06 8.06
N ARG A 147 -3.17 14.33 7.29
CA ARG A 147 -4.55 14.35 7.81
C ARG A 147 -5.04 12.97 8.26
N ALA A 148 -4.45 11.90 7.75
CA ALA A 148 -4.70 10.52 8.18
C ALA A 148 -3.81 10.05 9.34
N GLY A 149 -3.05 10.96 9.98
CA GLY A 149 -2.22 10.68 11.15
C GLY A 149 -0.79 10.23 10.83
N TYR A 150 -0.33 10.37 9.59
CA TYR A 150 1.07 10.09 9.24
C TYR A 150 1.96 11.29 9.54
N LEU A 151 3.12 11.02 10.14
CA LEU A 151 4.14 12.01 10.44
C LEU A 151 5.33 11.87 9.48
N PRO A 152 5.87 12.99 8.94
CA PRO A 152 7.06 12.94 8.10
C PRO A 152 8.28 12.50 8.91
N ARG A 153 9.10 11.64 8.32
CA ARG A 153 10.42 11.21 8.77
C ARG A 153 11.50 11.77 7.83
N THR A 154 12.76 11.38 8.05
CA THR A 154 13.88 11.73 7.19
C THR A 154 13.56 11.42 5.72
N PRO A 155 13.64 12.39 4.81
CA PRO A 155 13.33 12.18 3.41
C PRO A 155 14.47 11.44 2.67
N ILE A 156 14.16 10.96 1.48
CA ILE A 156 15.11 10.41 0.51
C ILE A 156 15.27 11.42 -0.62
N LEU A 157 16.52 11.73 -0.98
CA LEU A 157 16.83 12.53 -2.16
C LEU A 157 17.08 11.56 -3.32
N LEU A 158 16.16 11.52 -4.29
CA LEU A 158 16.33 10.67 -5.47
C LEU A 158 17.38 11.28 -6.39
N ALA A 159 18.49 10.58 -6.59
CA ALA A 159 19.56 11.02 -7.50
C ALA A 159 19.52 10.25 -8.84
N PRO A 160 19.96 10.85 -9.95
CA PRO A 160 20.34 12.26 -10.11
C PRO A 160 19.13 13.16 -10.37
N GLY A 161 19.07 14.34 -9.73
CA GLY A 161 18.10 15.40 -10.01
C GLY A 161 16.62 15.04 -9.79
N GLY A 162 16.34 14.02 -8.98
CA GLY A 162 14.99 13.56 -8.68
C GLY A 162 14.31 14.35 -7.57
N PRO A 163 13.00 14.12 -7.37
CA PRO A 163 12.26 14.79 -6.33
C PRO A 163 12.64 14.24 -4.95
N VAL A 164 12.31 15.02 -3.92
CA VAL A 164 12.32 14.55 -2.53
C VAL A 164 11.19 13.55 -2.36
N LEU A 165 11.50 12.40 -1.76
CA LEU A 165 10.53 11.40 -1.34
C LEU A 165 10.46 11.42 0.19
N TRP A 166 9.32 11.87 0.72
CA TRP A 166 9.09 11.91 2.17
C TRP A 166 8.61 10.55 2.64
N ARG A 167 9.36 10.01 3.59
CA ARG A 167 9.00 8.81 4.36
C ARG A 167 7.95 9.21 5.39
N MET A 168 6.78 8.63 5.33
CA MET A 168 5.64 8.96 6.18
C MET A 168 5.35 7.77 7.11
N TRP A 169 5.17 8.04 8.40
CA TRP A 169 4.90 7.01 9.39
C TRP A 169 3.69 7.37 10.25
N ARG A 170 2.72 6.47 10.29
CA ARG A 170 1.62 6.49 11.26
C ARG A 170 1.97 5.55 12.40
N PRO A 171 2.11 6.03 13.65
CA PRO A 171 2.37 5.15 14.78
C PRO A 171 1.22 4.16 14.98
N PRO A 172 1.49 2.99 15.60
CA PRO A 172 0.43 2.10 16.05
C PRO A 172 -0.57 2.85 16.91
N HIS A 173 -1.87 2.66 16.64
CA HIS A 173 -2.86 3.12 17.60
C HIS A 173 -2.83 2.16 18.78
N PRO A 174 -2.70 2.63 20.03
CA PRO A 174 -2.83 1.74 21.17
C PRO A 174 -4.20 1.07 21.07
N ALA A 175 -4.23 -0.26 21.15
CA ALA A 175 -5.47 -1.00 21.22
C ALA A 175 -6.29 -0.37 22.35
N ARG A 176 -7.46 0.19 22.02
CA ARG A 176 -8.43 0.56 23.03
C ARG A 176 -8.70 -0.74 23.78
N HIS A 177 -8.18 -0.85 25.00
CA HIS A 177 -8.63 -1.91 25.91
C HIS A 177 -10.15 -1.80 25.94
N PRO A 178 -10.90 -2.87 25.61
CA PRO A 178 -12.33 -2.83 25.78
C PRO A 178 -12.56 -2.59 27.27
N ARG A 179 -13.01 -1.39 27.63
CA ARG A 179 -13.66 -1.19 28.92
C ARG A 179 -14.82 -2.18 28.92
N SER A 180 -14.81 -3.13 29.85
CA SER A 180 -15.95 -3.99 30.07
C SER A 180 -17.15 -3.08 30.34
N CYS A 181 -18.04 -3.00 29.37
CA CYS A 181 -19.35 -2.41 29.55
C CYS A 181 -20.28 -3.20 28.65
N ALA A 182 -20.91 -4.20 29.26
CA ALA A 182 -22.07 -4.86 28.71
C ALA A 182 -23.16 -3.79 28.49
N ALA A 183 -23.50 -3.51 27.24
CA ALA A 183 -24.72 -2.80 26.86
C ALA A 183 -25.02 -3.05 25.37
N GLU A 184 -25.94 -3.99 25.15
CA GLU A 184 -26.93 -4.13 24.06
C GLU A 184 -26.56 -3.85 22.59
N LEU A 185 -26.72 -4.91 21.79
CA LEU A 185 -26.67 -4.93 20.31
C LEU A 185 -28.00 -4.49 19.68
N PRO A 186 -27.99 -3.73 18.58
CA PRO A 186 -29.06 -3.76 17.59
C PRO A 186 -28.67 -4.49 16.30
N ARG A 187 -29.46 -5.54 16.04
CA ARG A 187 -29.96 -6.14 14.79
C ARG A 187 -29.18 -5.95 13.46
N ARG A 188 -28.57 -7.10 13.06
CA ARG A 188 -28.33 -7.67 11.72
C ARG A 188 -28.48 -6.75 10.49
N VAL A 189 -27.35 -6.47 9.84
CA VAL A 189 -27.26 -6.22 8.39
C VAL A 189 -26.56 -7.42 7.74
N ARG A 190 -27.20 -8.07 6.77
CA ARG A 190 -26.58 -9.14 5.96
C ARG A 190 -25.66 -8.50 4.93
N LEU A 191 -24.38 -8.90 4.95
CA LEU A 191 -23.47 -8.72 3.83
C LEU A 191 -23.13 -10.11 3.28
N HIS A 192 -23.29 -10.30 1.97
CA HIS A 192 -22.89 -11.52 1.29
C HIS A 192 -21.37 -11.67 1.35
N ARG A 193 -20.91 -12.67 2.11
CA ARG A 193 -19.53 -13.13 2.12
C ARG A 193 -19.43 -14.32 1.17
N ALA A 194 -18.69 -14.18 0.07
CA ALA A 194 -18.16 -15.34 -0.62
C ALA A 194 -17.00 -15.88 0.22
N ALA A 195 -17.23 -16.99 0.90
CA ALA A 195 -16.21 -17.74 1.62
C ALA A 195 -15.84 -18.95 0.77
N THR A 196 -14.61 -19.01 0.28
CA THR A 196 -13.99 -20.26 -0.17
C THR A 196 -13.48 -21.00 1.07
N PRO A 197 -13.91 -22.24 1.34
CA PRO A 197 -13.41 -23.00 2.47
C PRO A 197 -12.01 -23.55 2.17
N PHE A 198 -11.09 -23.31 3.11
CA PHE A 198 -9.84 -24.04 3.23
C PHE A 198 -10.17 -25.46 3.76
N HIS A 199 -9.87 -26.50 2.98
CA HIS A 199 -9.82 -27.86 3.52
C HIS A 199 -8.41 -28.12 4.06
N SER A 200 -8.28 -28.16 5.39
CA SER A 200 -7.12 -28.76 6.04
C SER A 200 -7.34 -30.28 6.11
N THR A 201 -6.63 -31.02 5.27
CA THR A 201 -6.52 -32.47 5.44
C THR A 201 -5.51 -32.74 6.55
N VAL A 202 -6.00 -33.21 7.69
CA VAL A 202 -5.18 -33.79 8.74
C VAL A 202 -4.70 -35.16 8.25
N LEU A 203 -3.40 -35.30 7.97
CA LEU A 203 -2.78 -36.60 7.79
C LEU A 203 -2.49 -37.19 9.17
N THR A 204 -3.32 -38.15 9.57
CA THR A 204 -3.04 -39.06 10.69
C THR A 204 -1.96 -40.05 10.25
N THR A 205 -0.70 -39.82 10.65
CA THR A 205 0.34 -40.84 10.53
C THR A 205 0.20 -41.85 11.67
N ALA A 206 -0.20 -43.07 11.29
CA ALA A 206 -0.20 -44.24 12.15
C ALA A 206 1.24 -44.69 12.46
N THR A 207 1.47 -45.08 13.71
CA THR A 207 2.70 -45.68 14.22
C THR A 207 2.86 -47.11 13.71
N PRO A 208 4.04 -47.54 13.22
CA PRO A 208 4.28 -48.96 12.97
C PRO A 208 4.70 -49.68 14.27
N ARG A 209 4.04 -50.80 14.57
CA ARG A 209 4.48 -51.79 15.56
C ARG A 209 5.49 -52.74 14.90
N SER A 210 6.61 -52.96 15.57
CA SER A 210 7.55 -54.05 15.29
C SER A 210 6.92 -55.42 15.58
N PRO A 211 7.37 -56.44 14.88
CA PRO A 211 8.03 -57.56 15.57
C PRO A 211 9.48 -57.76 15.12
#